data_AF-X0XR33-F1
#
_entry.id   AF-X0XR33-F1
#
_cell.length_a   1.000
_cell.length_b   1.000
_cell.length_c   1.000
_cell.angle_alpha   90.00
_cell.angle_beta   90.00
_cell.angle_gamma   90.00
#
_symmetry.space_group_name_H-M   'P 1'
#
loop_
_entity.id
_entity.type
_entity.pdbx_description
1 polymer ?
#
loop_
_entity_poly.entity_id
_entity_poly.type
_entity_poly.pdbx_seq_one_letter_code
_entity_poly.pdbx_strand_id
1 'polypeptide(L)'
;TSTAQGAEPYYGSQTRTWRFDEGDAAGILAEAGIGRGNCNIDGSDLWSRALIKDGAGDPTTIEVTANEWLDVSYQLRLYPGHLIDDTGSVLISGQSHDYVMRSSLVTSGATWGT
;
A
#
# COMPACT_ATOMS: atom_id res chain seq x y z
N THR A 1 2.70 -10.08 -4.63
CA THR A 1 4.16 -10.15 -4.41
C THR A 1 4.56 -9.21 -3.30
N SER A 2 5.37 -9.68 -2.35
CA SER A 2 5.91 -8.89 -1.22
C SER A 2 7.41 -8.66 -1.43
N THR A 3 7.91 -7.45 -1.20
CA THR A 3 9.35 -7.12 -1.24
C THR A 3 9.71 -6.10 -0.16
N ALA A 4 11.02 -5.93 0.09
CA ALA A 4 11.53 -4.79 0.83
C ALA A 4 12.73 -4.17 0.10
N GLN A 5 12.84 -2.85 0.15
CA GLN A 5 13.92 -2.10 -0.45
C GLN A 5 15.18 -2.22 0.43
N GLY A 6 16.30 -2.65 -0.17
CA GLY A 6 17.56 -2.88 0.53
C GLY A 6 18.42 -1.64 0.80
N ALA A 7 17.95 -0.45 0.40
CA ALA A 7 18.66 0.81 0.53
C ALA A 7 17.66 1.97 0.72
N GLU A 8 18.15 3.15 1.07
CA GLU A 8 17.29 4.33 1.18
C GLU A 8 16.67 4.73 -0.18
N PRO A 9 15.38 5.13 -0.22
CA PRO A 9 14.41 5.10 0.87
C PRO A 9 13.97 3.66 1.19
N TYR A 10 14.09 3.25 2.45
CA TYR A 10 13.61 1.93 2.90
C TYR A 10 12.08 1.88 2.81
N TYR A 11 11.54 0.80 2.24
CA TYR A 11 10.11 0.51 2.26
C TYR A 11 9.85 -0.98 2.08
N GLY A 12 8.77 -1.47 2.69
CA GLY A 12 8.13 -2.72 2.28
C GLY A 12 7.12 -2.45 1.18
N SER A 13 6.94 -3.37 0.23
CA SER A 13 5.89 -3.24 -0.78
C SER A 13 5.10 -4.52 -0.96
N GLN A 14 3.82 -4.36 -1.26
CA GLN A 14 2.93 -5.45 -1.62
C GLN A 14 2.16 -5.09 -2.89
N THR A 15 2.30 -5.91 -3.92
CA THR A 15 1.47 -5.85 -5.12
C THR A 15 0.42 -6.94 -5.10
N ARG A 16 -0.82 -6.57 -5.35
CA ARG A 16 -1.94 -7.50 -5.51
C ARG A 16 -2.73 -7.16 -6.76
N THR A 17 -3.16 -8.20 -7.47
CA THR A 17 -4.00 -8.11 -8.65
C THR A 17 -5.34 -8.73 -8.31
N TRP A 18 -6.42 -8.02 -8.59
CA TRP A 18 -7.78 -8.53 -8.52
C TRP A 18 -8.31 -8.61 -9.94
N ARG A 19 -8.84 -9.79 -10.27
CA ARG A 19 -9.64 -9.99 -11.47
C ARG A 19 -11.10 -9.87 -11.07
N PHE A 20 -11.81 -8.94 -11.70
CA PHE A 20 -13.26 -8.93 -11.70
C PHE A 20 -13.76 -10.02 -12.66
N ASP A 21 -14.85 -10.69 -12.31
CA ASP A 21 -15.45 -11.67 -13.21
C ASP A 21 -16.00 -10.98 -14.47
N GLU A 22 -16.31 -11.77 -15.50
CA GLU A 22 -16.77 -11.24 -16.79
C GLU A 22 -18.01 -10.36 -16.59
N GLY A 23 -17.92 -9.10 -17.03
CA GLY A 23 -19.02 -8.14 -16.94
C GLY A 23 -19.30 -7.55 -15.56
N ASP A 24 -18.65 -8.00 -14.48
CA ASP A 24 -18.85 -7.45 -13.13
C ASP A 24 -18.44 -5.98 -13.03
N ALA A 25 -17.43 -5.58 -13.81
CA ALA A 25 -16.93 -4.21 -13.89
C ALA A 25 -17.51 -3.43 -15.09
N ALA A 26 -18.55 -3.93 -15.76
CA ALA A 26 -19.08 -3.32 -16.96
C ALA A 26 -19.59 -1.89 -16.72
N GLY A 27 -19.22 -0.98 -17.63
CA GLY A 27 -19.59 0.43 -17.57
C GLY A 27 -18.45 1.37 -17.98
N ILE A 28 -18.72 2.67 -17.84
CA ILE A 28 -17.74 3.73 -18.05
C ILE A 28 -17.06 4.02 -16.70
N LEU A 29 -15.80 3.65 -16.58
CA LEU A 29 -15.02 3.78 -15.35
C LEU A 29 -14.06 4.97 -15.46
N ALA A 30 -14.01 5.80 -14.42
CA ALA A 30 -13.10 6.96 -14.33
C ALA A 30 -11.97 6.78 -13.32
N GLU A 31 -12.04 5.73 -12.48
CA GLU A 31 -11.13 5.53 -11.37
C GLU A 31 -11.13 4.08 -10.88
N ALA A 32 -10.11 3.75 -10.08
CA ALA A 32 -10.06 2.54 -9.28
C ALA A 32 -9.80 2.90 -7.81
N GLY A 33 -10.47 2.19 -6.90
CA GLY A 33 -10.35 2.37 -5.46
C GLY A 33 -9.98 1.08 -4.73
N ILE A 34 -9.27 1.22 -3.62
CA ILE A 34 -9.00 0.15 -2.65
C ILE A 34 -9.53 0.59 -1.29
N GLY A 35 -10.25 -0.31 -0.63
CA GLY A 35 -10.88 -0.07 0.66
C GLY A 35 -10.96 -1.32 1.53
N ARG A 36 -11.62 -1.18 2.68
CA ARG A 36 -11.97 -2.31 3.54
C ARG A 36 -13.38 -2.81 3.20
N GLY A 37 -13.58 -4.13 3.29
CA GLY A 37 -14.91 -4.75 3.20
C GLY A 37 -15.44 -4.94 1.78
N ASN A 38 -16.76 -5.20 1.69
CA ASN A 38 -17.48 -5.31 0.42
C ASN A 38 -17.78 -3.89 -0.10
N CYS A 39 -17.31 -3.56 -1.30
CA CYS A 39 -17.52 -2.26 -1.96
C CYS A 39 -18.98 -1.97 -2.33
N ASN A 40 -19.86 -2.96 -2.28
CA ASN A 40 -21.28 -2.83 -2.61
C ASN A 40 -22.16 -2.50 -1.39
N ILE A 41 -21.54 -2.15 -0.26
CA ILE A 41 -22.24 -1.70 0.95
C ILE A 41 -21.86 -0.24 1.19
N ASP A 42 -22.87 0.63 1.27
CA ASP A 42 -22.70 2.02 1.68
C ASP A 42 -21.90 2.09 2.98
N GLY A 43 -20.73 2.73 2.94
CA GLY A 43 -19.79 2.79 4.06
C GLY A 43 -18.52 1.93 3.91
N SER A 44 -18.23 1.37 2.73
CA SER A 44 -16.88 0.85 2.47
C SER A 44 -15.86 1.99 2.47
N ASP A 45 -15.05 2.08 3.52
CA ASP A 45 -14.00 3.09 3.64
C ASP A 45 -12.88 2.81 2.62
N LEU A 46 -12.99 3.44 1.45
CA LEU A 46 -11.88 3.54 0.50
C LEU A 46 -10.77 4.36 1.18
N TRP A 47 -9.59 3.77 1.31
CA TRP A 47 -8.42 4.45 1.86
C TRP A 47 -7.41 4.85 0.79
N SER A 48 -7.57 4.36 -0.45
CA SER A 48 -6.77 4.77 -1.61
C SER A 48 -7.61 4.78 -2.88
N ARG A 49 -7.39 5.78 -3.73
CA ARG A 49 -8.05 5.96 -5.03
C ARG A 49 -7.07 6.47 -6.06
N ALA A 50 -7.26 6.07 -7.31
CA ALA A 50 -6.49 6.54 -8.45
C ALA A 50 -7.42 6.80 -9.63
N LEU A 51 -7.28 7.97 -10.26
CA LEU A 51 -7.94 8.28 -11.51
C LEU A 51 -7.34 7.44 -12.64
N ILE A 52 -8.20 7.00 -13.54
CA ILE A 52 -7.78 6.44 -14.83
C ILE A 52 -7.27 7.60 -15.68
N LYS A 53 -6.12 7.40 -16.33
CA LYS A 53 -5.40 8.43 -17.07
C LYS A 53 -4.99 7.90 -18.43
N ASP A 54 -4.89 8.80 -19.39
CA ASP A 54 -4.35 8.49 -20.71
C ASP A 54 -2.81 8.44 -20.71
N GLY A 55 -2.21 8.29 -21.90
CA GLY A 55 -0.76 8.28 -22.07
C GLY A 55 -0.06 9.62 -21.78
N ALA A 56 -0.79 10.73 -21.73
CA ALA A 56 -0.28 12.05 -21.34
C ALA A 56 -0.41 12.30 -19.82
N GLY A 57 -1.14 11.44 -19.11
CA GLY A 57 -1.37 11.56 -17.68
C GLY A 57 -2.63 12.36 -17.32
N ASP A 58 -3.44 12.71 -18.32
CA ASP A 58 -4.68 13.44 -18.14
C ASP A 58 -5.82 12.48 -17.75
N PRO A 59 -6.70 12.85 -16.78
CA PRO A 59 -7.82 12.00 -16.39
C PRO A 59 -8.73 11.65 -17.57
N THR A 60 -9.05 10.36 -17.69
CA THR A 60 -9.89 9.82 -18.75
C THR A 60 -10.73 8.66 -18.23
N THR A 61 -11.57 8.09 -19.09
CA THR A 61 -12.38 6.92 -18.80
C THR A 61 -11.99 5.73 -19.68
N ILE A 62 -12.25 4.53 -19.18
CA ILE A 62 -12.33 3.32 -20.01
C ILE A 62 -13.76 2.81 -20.02
N GLU A 63 -14.15 2.18 -21.12
CA GLU A 63 -15.37 1.40 -21.21
C GLU A 63 -15.01 -0.07 -21.02
N VAL A 64 -15.66 -0.73 -20.06
CA VAL A 64 -15.61 -2.19 -19.89
C VAL A 64 -16.97 -2.73 -20.32
N THR A 65 -16.98 -3.66 -21.27
CA THR A 65 -18.20 -4.28 -21.77
C THR A 65 -18.62 -5.47 -20.90
N ALA A 66 -19.84 -5.95 -21.08
CA ALA A 66 -20.38 -7.11 -20.35
C ALA A 66 -19.66 -8.44 -20.65
N ASN A 67 -18.77 -8.47 -21.64
CA ASN A 67 -18.03 -9.64 -22.08
C ASN A 67 -16.51 -9.49 -21.88
N GLU A 68 -16.10 -8.56 -21.03
CA GLU A 68 -14.71 -8.31 -20.70
C GLU A 68 -14.44 -8.61 -19.21
N TRP A 69 -13.21 -9.02 -18.95
CA TRP A 69 -12.64 -9.08 -17.61
C TRP A 69 -11.82 -7.82 -17.36
N LEU A 70 -11.85 -7.33 -16.12
CA LEU A 70 -10.98 -6.25 -15.67
C LEU A 70 -9.98 -6.79 -14.65
N ASP A 71 -8.68 -6.62 -14.94
CA ASP A 71 -7.61 -6.87 -13.98
C ASP A 71 -7.10 -5.54 -13.43
N VAL A 72 -7.19 -5.37 -12.11
CA VAL A 72 -6.66 -4.19 -11.41
C VAL A 72 -5.47 -4.62 -10.57
N SER A 73 -4.28 -4.08 -10.90
CA SER A 73 -3.06 -4.29 -10.11
C SER A 73 -2.77 -3.06 -9.26
N TYR A 74 -2.71 -3.25 -7.94
CA TYR A 74 -2.41 -2.20 -6.97
C TYR A 74 -1.11 -2.52 -6.22
N GLN A 75 -0.29 -1.50 -5.98
CA GLN A 75 0.90 -1.61 -5.14
C GLN A 75 0.77 -0.71 -3.91
N LEU A 76 0.82 -1.32 -2.72
CA LEU A 76 1.02 -0.65 -1.45
C LEU A 76 2.51 -0.55 -1.15
N ARG A 77 2.97 0.63 -0.69
CA ARG A 77 4.31 0.81 -0.11
C ARG A 77 4.18 1.33 1.33
N LEU A 78 4.88 0.68 2.25
CA LEU A 78 4.96 1.05 3.66
C LEU A 78 6.37 1.54 3.96
N TYR A 79 6.48 2.79 4.39
CA TYR A 79 7.75 3.43 4.73
C TYR A 79 7.93 3.38 6.25
N PRO A 80 9.13 3.00 6.76
CA PRO A 80 9.44 3.13 8.18
C PRO A 80 9.32 4.60 8.60
N GLY A 81 8.52 4.87 9.62
CA GLY A 81 8.25 6.24 10.07
C GLY A 81 9.44 6.92 10.77
N HIS A 82 10.44 6.15 11.18
CA HIS A 82 11.57 6.64 11.96
C HIS A 82 12.86 5.93 11.51
N LEU A 83 13.79 6.67 10.90
CA LEU A 83 15.07 6.16 10.40
C LEU A 83 16.30 6.76 11.10
N ILE A 84 16.09 7.72 12.01
CA ILE A 84 17.15 8.24 12.88
C ILE A 84 17.24 7.43 14.18
N ASP A 85 18.33 7.61 14.91
CA ASP A 85 18.52 6.94 16.20
C ASP A 85 17.70 7.62 17.28
N ASP A 86 16.87 6.84 17.98
CA ASP A 86 16.22 7.27 19.20
C ASP A 86 17.20 7.09 20.36
N THR A 87 17.56 8.19 21.03
CA THR A 87 18.50 8.17 22.16
C THR A 87 17.81 8.63 23.44
N GLY A 88 18.29 8.14 24.58
CA GLY A 88 17.77 8.55 25.88
C GLY A 88 18.45 7.80 27.01
N SER A 89 17.88 7.90 28.21
CA SER A 89 18.32 7.13 29.36
C SER A 89 17.14 6.51 30.10
N VAL A 90 17.40 5.37 30.74
CA VAL A 90 16.42 4.65 31.56
C VAL A 90 17.04 4.35 32.92
N LEU A 91 16.24 4.50 33.99
CA LEU A 91 16.65 4.13 35.34
C LEU A 91 16.39 2.64 35.55
N ILE A 92 17.43 1.87 35.84
CA ILE A 92 17.34 0.45 36.22
C ILE A 92 17.94 0.33 37.62
N SER A 93 17.12 -0.06 38.61
CA SER A 93 17.53 -0.15 40.02
C SER A 93 18.16 1.13 40.58
N GLY A 94 17.67 2.30 40.15
CA GLY A 94 18.16 3.60 40.58
C GLY A 94 19.46 4.06 39.90
N GLN A 95 20.01 3.28 38.96
CA GLN A 95 21.14 3.67 38.13
C GLN A 95 20.68 4.06 36.74
N SER A 96 21.24 5.15 36.20
CA SER A 96 20.93 5.61 34.84
C SER A 96 21.72 4.83 33.80
N HIS A 97 21.02 4.35 32.77
CA HIS A 97 21.61 3.66 31.62
C HIS A 97 21.18 4.36 30.35
N ASP A 98 22.14 4.81 29.55
CA ASP A 98 21.86 5.38 28.24
C ASP A 98 21.50 4.28 27.24
N TYR A 99 20.58 4.59 26.33
CA TYR A 99 20.17 3.69 25.27
C TYR A 99 20.20 4.37 23.91
N VAL A 100 20.33 3.54 22.88
CA VAL A 100 20.10 3.90 21.49
C VAL A 100 19.18 2.84 20.87
N MET A 101 18.03 3.27 20.35
CA MET A 101 17.07 2.43 19.64
C MET A 101 17.08 2.77 18.14
N ARG A 102 16.90 1.73 17.31
CA ARG A 102 16.87 1.85 15.85
C ARG A 102 15.79 0.96 15.27
N SER A 103 15.20 1.39 14.17
CA SER A 103 14.27 0.57 13.40
C SER A 103 14.95 -0.71 12.92
N SER A 104 14.42 -1.86 13.35
CA SER A 104 14.96 -3.16 13.00
C SER A 104 14.28 -3.74 11.77
N LEU A 105 14.99 -4.64 11.07
CA LEU A 105 14.47 -5.42 9.94
C LEU A 105 13.91 -4.58 8.77
N VAL A 106 14.32 -3.31 8.61
CA VAL A 106 13.79 -2.39 7.58
C VAL A 106 14.01 -2.86 6.13
N THR A 107 14.88 -3.84 5.92
CA THR A 107 15.17 -4.48 4.63
C THR A 107 14.54 -5.86 4.47
N SER A 108 13.76 -6.34 5.46
CA SER A 108 13.15 -7.66 5.43
C SER A 108 11.75 -7.63 4.82
N GLY A 109 11.60 -8.22 3.63
CA GLY A 109 10.31 -8.36 2.97
C GLY A 109 9.32 -9.26 3.72
N ALA A 110 9.83 -10.20 4.52
CA ALA A 110 9.01 -11.10 5.33
C ALA A 110 8.31 -10.42 6.52
N THR A 111 8.76 -9.23 6.92
CA THR A 111 8.18 -8.46 8.03
C THR A 111 7.51 -7.17 7.58
N TRP A 112 8.00 -6.53 6.52
CA TRP A 112 7.51 -5.21 6.08
C TRP A 112 6.63 -5.24 4.82
N GLY A 113 6.68 -6.30 4.00
CA GLY A 113 5.92 -6.39 2.74
C GLY A 113 4.72 -7.35 2.77
N THR A 114 4.41 -7.95 3.92
CA THR A 114 3.37 -8.97 4.08
C THR A 114 2.00 -8.39 4.39
#